data_AF-A0A3N4GDY2-F1
#
_entry.id   AF-A0A3N4GDY2-F1
#
_cell.length_a   1.000
_cell.length_b   1.000
_cell.length_c   1.000
_cell.angle_alpha   90.00
_cell.angle_beta   90.00
_cell.angle_gamma   90.00
#
_symmetry.space_group_name_H-M   'P 1'
#
loop_
_entity.id
_entity.type
_entity.pdbx_description
1 polymer ?
#
loop_
_entity_poly.entity_id
_entity_poly.type
_entity_poly.pdbx_seq_one_letter_code
_entity_poly.pdbx_strand_id
1 'polypeptide(L)'
;MTSVKLGFEFPLRSEIITAIEAYVVTAELAEALRATDFTGFRFGPVTETRIESWSEYADQIVIPPLECLIVVGTPLVDDFGLQRLSRLVVSERVARWLVARDPNLRESTAELDDQGNVIDLGHLLPEVTS
;
A
#
# COMPACT_ATOMS: atom_id res chain seq x y z
N MET A 1 -4.85 20.88 1.05
CA MET A 1 -3.57 20.19 1.29
C MET A 1 -3.88 19.06 2.24
N THR A 2 -3.90 17.82 1.76
CA THR A 2 -4.26 16.65 2.60
C THR A 2 -3.03 16.30 3.44
N SER A 3 -3.13 16.46 4.75
CA SER A 3 -2.07 16.16 5.70
C SER A 3 -2.31 14.78 6.31
N VAL A 4 -1.37 13.85 6.17
CA VAL A 4 -1.43 12.53 6.82
C VAL A 4 -0.56 12.55 8.07
N LYS A 5 -1.11 12.05 9.18
CA LYS A 5 -0.40 11.84 10.45
C LYS A 5 -0.36 10.34 10.75
N LEU A 6 0.80 9.83 11.13
CA LEU A 6 1.01 8.40 11.35
C LEU A 6 1.59 8.13 12.73
N GLY A 7 1.01 7.16 13.43
CA GLY A 7 1.51 6.60 14.67
C GLY A 7 2.02 5.17 14.44
N PHE A 8 3.21 4.85 14.93
CA PHE A 8 3.82 3.53 14.79
C PHE A 8 4.06 2.90 16.16
N GLU A 9 3.58 1.66 16.31
CA GLU A 9 3.83 0.81 17.48
C GLU A 9 4.87 -0.27 17.20
N PHE A 10 5.05 -0.63 15.93
CA PHE A 10 5.97 -1.67 15.44
C PHE A 10 6.75 -1.18 14.21
N PRO A 11 7.88 -1.81 13.87
CA PRO A 11 8.59 -1.56 12.62
C PRO A 11 7.72 -1.81 11.39
N LEU A 12 8.01 -1.08 10.31
CA LEU A 12 7.35 -1.30 9.02
C LEU A 12 7.65 -2.70 8.49
N ARG A 13 6.60 -3.39 8.07
CA ARG A 13 6.71 -4.70 7.40
C ARG A 13 6.46 -4.63 5.91
N SER A 14 6.02 -3.48 5.41
CA SER A 14 5.73 -3.26 4.00
C SER A 14 6.12 -1.84 3.60
N GLU A 15 6.50 -1.67 2.34
CA GLU A 15 6.76 -0.37 1.76
C GLU A 15 5.49 0.42 1.43
N ILE A 16 4.32 -0.22 1.44
CA ILE A 16 3.01 0.42 1.35
C ILE A 16 2.29 0.29 2.69
N ILE A 17 1.84 1.43 3.21
CA ILE A 17 1.12 1.54 4.47
C ILE A 17 -0.28 2.05 4.16
N THR A 18 -1.30 1.32 4.63
CA THR A 18 -2.69 1.79 4.58
C THR A 18 -2.97 2.62 5.81
N ALA A 19 -3.38 3.88 5.61
CA ALA A 19 -3.87 4.78 6.64
C ALA A 19 -5.35 5.06 6.41
N ILE A 20 -6.02 5.68 7.39
CA ILE A 20 -7.43 6.08 7.24
C ILE A 20 -7.54 7.02 6.03
N GLU A 21 -8.24 6.56 4.99
CA GLU A 21 -8.48 7.27 3.72
C GLU A 21 -7.22 7.66 2.92
N ALA A 22 -6.07 7.07 3.22
CA ALA A 22 -4.82 7.39 2.53
C ALA A 22 -3.89 6.19 2.39
N TYR A 23 -3.03 6.25 1.38
CA TYR A 23 -1.90 5.34 1.23
C TYR A 23 -0.62 6.13 1.45
N VAL A 24 0.32 5.51 2.16
CA VAL A 24 1.65 6.09 2.41
C VAL A 24 2.67 5.08 1.96
N VAL A 25 3.75 5.56 1.36
CA VAL A 25 4.86 4.73 0.89
C VAL A 25 6.16 5.18 1.52
N THR A 26 7.13 4.26 1.59
CA THR A 26 8.53 4.64 1.87
C THR A 26 9.05 5.54 0.76
N ALA A 27 10.00 6.42 1.08
CA ALA A 27 10.66 7.25 0.07
C ALA A 27 11.38 6.40 -0.98
N GLU A 28 11.95 5.26 -0.60
CA GLU A 28 12.57 4.32 -1.55
C GLU A 28 11.57 3.78 -2.58
N LEU A 29 10.35 3.43 -2.14
CA LEU A 29 9.29 3.01 -3.06
C LEU A 29 8.79 4.18 -3.90
N ALA A 30 8.66 5.38 -3.33
CA ALA A 30 8.26 6.57 -4.07
C ALA A 30 9.25 6.88 -5.22
N GLU A 31 10.56 6.88 -4.94
CA GLU A 31 11.60 7.06 -5.95
C GLU A 31 11.55 5.96 -7.02
N ALA A 32 11.38 4.71 -6.62
CA ALA A 32 11.27 3.60 -7.56
C ALA A 32 10.03 3.74 -8.47
N LEU A 33 8.89 4.17 -7.93
CA LEU A 33 7.67 4.45 -8.69
C LEU A 33 7.85 5.65 -9.64
N ARG A 34 8.55 6.72 -9.23
CA ARG A 34 8.88 7.86 -10.11
C ARG A 34 9.70 7.46 -11.33
N ALA A 35 10.52 6.42 -11.21
CA ALA A 35 11.35 5.89 -12.29
C ALA A 35 10.57 5.00 -13.28
N THR A 36 9.28 4.72 -13.01
CA THR A 36 8.42 3.91 -13.88
C THR A 36 7.57 4.78 -14.80
N ASP A 37 6.90 4.14 -15.76
CA ASP A 37 5.87 4.73 -16.62
C ASP A 37 4.44 4.41 -16.13
N PHE A 38 4.27 4.06 -14.85
CA PHE A 38 2.96 3.80 -14.25
C PHE A 38 2.12 5.09 -14.16
N THR A 39 0.81 4.99 -14.37
CA THR A 39 -0.12 6.14 -14.36
C THR A 39 -1.04 6.16 -13.14
N GLY A 40 -1.75 7.27 -12.93
CA GLY A 40 -2.84 7.33 -11.94
C GLY A 40 -2.43 7.66 -10.51
N PHE A 41 -1.19 8.08 -10.26
CA PHE A 41 -0.74 8.50 -8.94
C PHE A 41 0.15 9.74 -8.98
N ARG A 42 0.33 10.35 -7.82
CA ARG A 42 1.34 11.36 -7.53
C ARG A 42 1.72 11.28 -6.06
N PHE A 43 2.82 11.94 -5.69
CA PHE A 43 3.25 12.00 -4.29
C PHE A 43 2.91 13.33 -3.64
N GLY A 44 2.76 13.30 -2.32
CA GLY A 44 2.59 14.47 -1.47
C GLY A 44 3.30 14.28 -0.12
N PRO A 45 3.46 15.37 0.65
CA PRO A 45 4.20 15.31 1.90
C PRO A 45 3.43 14.53 2.98
N VAL A 46 4.14 13.75 3.78
CA VAL A 46 3.66 13.32 5.11
C VAL A 46 4.04 14.41 6.10
N THR A 47 3.04 14.94 6.80
CA THR A 47 3.23 16.12 7.66
C THR A 47 3.68 15.78 9.08
N GLU A 48 3.39 14.56 9.55
CA GLU A 48 3.76 14.14 10.89
C GLU A 48 3.89 12.61 10.96
N THR A 49 5.00 12.13 11.52
CA THR A 49 5.23 10.73 11.86
C THR A 49 5.69 10.67 13.30
N ARG A 50 5.06 9.84 14.13
CA ARG A 50 5.44 9.65 15.53
C ARG A 50 5.48 8.17 15.90
N ILE A 51 6.40 7.84 16.81
CA ILE A 51 6.39 6.56 17.49
C ILE A 51 5.49 6.71 18.71
N GLU A 52 4.54 5.80 18.89
CA GLU A 52 3.61 5.89 20.01
C GLU A 52 4.34 5.64 21.34
N SER A 53 4.11 6.51 22.32
CA SER A 53 4.88 6.54 23.58
C SER A 53 4.71 5.30 24.45
N TRP A 54 3.69 4.49 24.17
CA TRP A 54 3.42 3.22 24.86
C TRP A 54 4.05 2.01 24.16
N SER A 55 4.76 2.19 23.03
CA SER A 55 5.42 1.08 22.35
C SER A 55 6.57 0.52 23.20
N GLU A 56 6.54 -0.78 23.45
CA GLU A 56 7.60 -1.53 24.13
C GLU A 56 8.92 -1.58 23.32
N TYR A 57 8.85 -1.27 22.02
CA TYR A 57 9.96 -1.34 21.07
C TYR A 57 10.36 0.05 20.55
N ALA A 58 9.97 1.12 21.24
CA ALA A 58 10.14 2.49 20.74
C ALA A 58 11.59 2.83 20.36
N ASP A 59 12.56 2.28 21.07
CA ASP A 59 14.00 2.46 20.82
C ASP A 59 14.53 1.69 19.59
N GLN A 60 13.78 0.68 19.14
CA GLN A 60 14.12 -0.18 18.01
C GLN A 60 13.38 0.21 16.72
N ILE A 61 12.41 1.12 16.80
CA ILE A 61 11.61 1.54 15.65
C ILE A 61 12.36 2.65 14.90
N VAL A 62 12.82 2.31 13.69
CA VAL A 62 13.29 3.29 12.70
C VAL A 62 12.20 3.49 11.67
N ILE A 63 11.63 4.69 11.61
CA ILE A 63 10.66 5.06 10.58
C ILE A 63 11.46 5.67 9.41
N PRO A 64 11.50 5.02 8.23
CA PRO A 64 12.13 5.63 7.06
C PRO A 64 11.34 6.88 6.64
N PRO A 65 11.94 7.79 5.86
CA PRO A 65 11.19 8.89 5.26
C PRO A 65 9.98 8.37 4.47
N LEU A 66 8.84 9.04 4.61
CA LEU A 66 7.57 8.60 4.03
C LEU A 66 6.97 9.67 3.11
N GLU A 67 6.23 9.21 2.10
CA GLU A 67 5.47 10.05 1.19
C GLU A 67 4.03 9.56 1.05
N CYS A 68 3.09 10.50 0.95
CA CYS A 68 1.69 10.16 0.69
C CYS A 68 1.53 9.75 -0.78
N LEU A 69 1.03 8.53 -1.00
CA LEU A 69 0.61 8.06 -2.32
C LEU A 69 -0.80 8.60 -2.58
N ILE A 70 -0.88 9.63 -3.41
CA ILE A 70 -2.12 10.26 -3.79
C ILE A 70 -2.57 9.65 -5.10
N VAL A 71 -3.56 8.78 -5.03
CA VAL A 71 -4.17 8.14 -6.19
C VAL A 71 -5.12 9.14 -6.86
N VAL A 72 -4.90 9.40 -8.14
CA VAL A 72 -5.66 10.34 -8.97
C VAL A 72 -6.25 9.69 -10.21
N GLY A 73 -5.86 8.45 -10.51
CA GLY A 73 -6.30 7.71 -11.69
C GLY A 73 -7.67 7.07 -11.53
N THR A 74 -8.23 6.71 -12.67
CA THR A 74 -9.51 6.00 -12.78
C THR A 74 -9.25 4.49 -12.63
N PRO A 75 -9.92 3.80 -11.67
CA PRO A 75 -9.74 2.36 -11.50
C PRO A 75 -10.11 1.62 -12.79
N LEU A 76 -9.37 0.54 -13.09
CA LEU A 76 -9.51 -0.28 -14.32
C LEU A 76 -9.19 0.45 -15.64
N VAL A 77 -8.64 1.67 -15.58
CA VAL A 77 -8.20 2.45 -16.75
C VAL A 77 -6.73 2.86 -16.58
N ASP A 78 -6.42 3.50 -15.46
CA ASP A 78 -5.06 3.84 -15.05
C ASP A 78 -4.41 2.71 -14.24
N ASP A 79 -3.08 2.76 -14.11
CA ASP A 79 -2.36 1.75 -13.33
C ASP A 79 -2.61 1.83 -11.82
N PHE A 80 -2.99 3.00 -11.32
CA PHE A 80 -3.40 3.23 -9.95
C PHE A 80 -4.79 3.87 -9.95
N GLY A 81 -5.72 3.29 -9.19
CA GLY A 81 -7.07 3.82 -9.00
C GLY A 81 -7.60 3.55 -7.61
N LEU A 82 -8.65 4.28 -7.23
CA LEU A 82 -9.40 4.01 -6.00
C LEU A 82 -10.79 3.49 -6.36
N GLN A 83 -11.17 2.38 -5.75
CA GLN A 83 -12.54 1.87 -5.76
C GLN A 83 -13.23 2.24 -4.43
N ARG A 84 -14.50 1.82 -4.28
CA ARG A 84 -15.34 2.07 -3.10
C ARG A 84 -14.56 1.90 -1.79
N LEU A 85 -14.86 2.77 -0.82
CA LEU A 85 -14.20 2.80 0.50
C LEU A 85 -12.68 3.03 0.42
N SER A 86 -12.23 3.79 -0.59
CA SER A 86 -10.82 4.14 -0.80
C SER A 86 -9.90 2.92 -0.94
N ARG A 87 -10.41 1.82 -1.50
CA ARG A 87 -9.59 0.63 -1.78
C ARG A 87 -8.67 0.92 -2.97
N LEU A 88 -7.37 0.79 -2.78
CA LEU A 88 -6.38 0.83 -3.85
C LEU A 88 -6.59 -0.34 -4.80
N VAL A 89 -6.75 0.00 -6.07
CA VAL A 89 -6.75 -0.93 -7.20
C VAL A 89 -5.57 -0.57 -8.07
N VAL A 90 -4.81 -1.58 -8.47
CA VAL A 90 -3.68 -1.41 -9.37
C VAL A 90 -3.79 -2.34 -10.55
N SER A 91 -3.19 -1.96 -11.68
CA SER A 91 -3.08 -2.85 -12.84
C SER A 91 -2.23 -4.08 -12.53
N GLU A 92 -2.40 -5.14 -13.30
CA GLU A 92 -1.65 -6.40 -13.13
C GLU A 92 -0.13 -6.19 -13.20
N ARG A 93 0.34 -5.29 -14.08
CA ARG A 93 1.78 -4.97 -14.20
C ARG A 93 2.33 -4.31 -12.94
N VAL A 94 1.56 -3.41 -12.32
CA VAL A 94 1.92 -2.77 -11.05
C VAL A 94 1.87 -3.77 -9.90
N ALA A 95 0.81 -4.59 -9.82
CA ALA A 95 0.69 -5.62 -8.81
C ALA A 95 1.91 -6.57 -8.80
N ARG A 96 2.30 -7.08 -9.98
CA ARG A 96 3.50 -7.91 -10.13
C ARG A 96 4.78 -7.20 -9.70
N TRP A 97 4.94 -5.94 -10.10
CA TRP A 97 6.13 -5.15 -9.77
C TRP A 97 6.23 -4.89 -8.26
N LEU A 98 5.11 -4.51 -7.64
CA LEU A 98 5.02 -4.29 -6.19
C LEU A 98 5.30 -5.58 -5.41
N VAL A 99 4.68 -6.70 -5.79
CA VAL A 99 4.88 -8.00 -5.13
C VAL A 99 6.30 -8.55 -5.31
N ALA A 100 6.95 -8.30 -6.45
CA ALA A 100 8.34 -8.70 -6.66
C ALA A 100 9.30 -7.93 -5.74
N ARG A 101 8.94 -6.69 -5.38
CA ARG A 101 9.72 -5.82 -4.51
C ARG A 101 9.44 -6.07 -3.03
N ASP A 102 8.16 -6.17 -2.68
CA ASP A 102 7.67 -6.40 -1.33
C ASP A 102 6.74 -7.62 -1.30
N PRO A 103 7.29 -8.83 -1.03
CA PRO A 103 6.51 -10.05 -0.99
C PRO A 103 5.39 -10.06 0.06
N ASN A 104 5.46 -9.22 1.09
CA ASN A 104 4.42 -9.14 2.13
C ASN A 104 3.08 -8.65 1.56
N LEU A 105 3.10 -7.96 0.42
CA LEU A 105 1.89 -7.50 -0.24
C LEU A 105 1.01 -8.66 -0.74
N ARG A 106 1.58 -9.84 -1.01
CA ARG A 106 0.82 -11.01 -1.53
C ARG A 106 -0.37 -11.39 -0.66
N GLU A 107 -0.17 -11.40 0.65
CA GLU A 107 -1.20 -11.79 1.62
C GLU A 107 -2.32 -10.73 1.74
N SER A 108 -2.06 -9.52 1.26
CA SER A 108 -2.97 -8.38 1.33
C SER A 108 -3.59 -7.98 -0.02
N THR A 109 -3.21 -8.66 -1.10
CA THR A 109 -3.72 -8.42 -2.46
C THR A 109 -4.79 -9.43 -2.84
N ALA A 110 -5.83 -8.98 -3.55
CA ALA A 110 -6.82 -9.83 -4.19
C ALA A 110 -6.95 -9.44 -5.67
N GLU A 111 -7.15 -10.42 -6.54
CA GLU A 111 -7.41 -10.18 -7.96
C GLU A 111 -8.84 -9.69 -8.16
N LEU A 112 -9.05 -8.84 -9.18
CA LEU A 112 -10.36 -8.32 -9.54
C LEU A 112 -10.70 -8.73 -10.98
N ASP A 113 -11.99 -8.94 -11.26
CA ASP A 113 -12.50 -9.15 -12.62
C ASP A 113 -12.58 -7.82 -13.40
N ASP A 114 -12.96 -7.91 -14.69
CA ASP A 114 -13.12 -6.74 -15.57
C ASP A 114 -14.22 -5.75 -15.10
N GLN A 115 -15.03 -6.14 -14.11
CA GLN A 115 -16.06 -5.32 -13.48
C GLN A 115 -15.61 -4.75 -12.12
N GLY A 116 -14.40 -5.09 -11.66
CA GLY A 116 -13.84 -4.68 -10.37
C GLY A 116 -14.36 -5.49 -9.18
N ASN A 117 -14.94 -6.66 -9.40
CA ASN A 117 -15.33 -7.57 -8.32
C ASN A 117 -14.15 -8.45 -7.93
N VAL A 118 -14.01 -8.77 -6.65
CA VAL A 118 -12.95 -9.69 -6.19
C VAL A 118 -13.15 -11.07 -6.81
N ILE A 119 -12.13 -11.56 -7.49
CA ILE A 119 -12.02 -12.95 -7.91
C ILE A 119 -11.50 -13.72 -6.72
N ASP A 120 -12.38 -14.48 -6.06
CA ASP A 120 -11.94 -15.47 -5.10
C ASP A 120 -11.30 -16.63 -5.89
N LEU A 121 -9.97 -16.65 -5.96
CA LEU A 121 -9.23 -17.74 -6.58
C LEU A 121 -9.19 -19.00 -5.70
N GLY A 122 -9.91 -19.02 -4.58
CA GLY A 122 -9.92 -20.14 -3.67
C GLY A 122 -8.52 -20.34 -3.10
N HIS A 123 -8.19 -19.56 -2.07
CA HIS A 123 -7.20 -20.06 -1.11
C HIS A 123 -7.76 -21.35 -0.55
N LEU A 124 -7.28 -22.49 -1.07
CA LEU A 124 -7.43 -23.79 -0.44
C LEU A 124 -6.89 -23.62 0.98
N LEU A 125 -7.80 -23.46 1.95
CA LEU A 125 -7.48 -23.72 3.34
C LEU A 125 -6.86 -25.13 3.37
N PRO A 126 -5.71 -25.33 4.03
CA PRO A 126 -5.21 -26.69 4.19
C PRO A 126 -6.33 -27.49 4.85
N GLU A 127 -6.75 -28.58 4.20
CA GLU A 127 -7.67 -29.53 4.79
C GLU A 127 -7.11 -29.92 6.16
N VAL A 128 -7.80 -29.54 7.22
CA VAL A 128 -7.54 -30.08 8.55
C VAL A 128 -8.04 -31.52 8.50
N THR A 129 -7.17 -32.43 8.07
CA THR A 129 -7.35 -33.85 8.32
C THR A 129 -7.30 -34.06 9.83
N SER A 130 -8.46 -34.39 10.41
CA SER A 130 -8.59 -34.87 11.78
C SER A 130 -7.99 -36.26 11.95
#